data_AF-A0A529M6R0-F1
#
_entry.id   AF-A0A529M6R0-F1
#
_cell.length_a   1.000
_cell.length_b   1.000
_cell.length_c   1.000
_cell.angle_alpha   90.00
_cell.angle_beta   90.00
_cell.angle_gamma   90.00
#
_symmetry.space_group_name_H-M   'P 1'
#
loop_
_entity.id
_entity.type
_entity.pdbx_description
1 polymer ?
#
loop_
_entity_poly.entity_id
_entity_poly.type
_entity_poly.pdbx_seq_one_letter_code
_entity_poly.pdbx_strand_id
1 'polypeptide(L)'
;MAKTKVLLVGESWMSSATHYKGFDQFGSVTFHLGATPLVNALKDSEFDLEYMPAHEAVEKLPFTMEGLSQYKAIVLSDIGANSLLLHPDVWLLGKTVPNRLKL
;
A
#
# COMPACT_ATOMS: atom_id res chain seq x y z
N MET A 1 -17.95 -16.13 15.73
CA MET A 1 -17.18 -15.09 16.47
C MET A 1 -16.92 -13.93 15.52
N ALA A 2 -16.77 -12.70 16.01
CA ALA A 2 -16.37 -11.58 15.16
C ALA A 2 -14.94 -11.82 14.66
N LYS A 3 -14.67 -11.59 13.36
CA LYS A 3 -13.33 -11.73 12.80
C LYS A 3 -12.40 -10.63 13.31
N THR A 4 -11.12 -10.94 13.44
CA THR A 4 -10.07 -10.00 13.84
C THR A 4 -9.64 -9.15 12.64
N LYS A 5 -9.94 -7.85 12.64
CA LYS A 5 -9.54 -6.93 11.56
C LYS A 5 -8.03 -6.69 11.55
N VAL A 6 -7.40 -6.89 10.40
CA VAL A 6 -5.97 -6.66 10.16
C VAL A 6 -5.82 -5.87 8.86
N LEU A 7 -4.96 -4.85 8.86
CA LEU A 7 -4.64 -4.09 7.66
C LEU A 7 -3.26 -4.51 7.14
N LEU A 8 -3.18 -4.92 5.87
CA LEU A 8 -1.93 -5.08 5.14
C LEU A 8 -1.74 -3.90 4.19
N VAL A 9 -0.60 -3.22 4.29
CA VAL A 9 -0.26 -2.06 3.47
C VAL A 9 1.01 -2.36 2.69
N GLY A 10 0.94 -2.20 1.36
CA GLY A 10 2.10 -2.36 0.47
C GLY A 10 1.97 -3.54 -0.49
N GLU A 11 3.05 -4.32 -0.66
CA GLU A 11 3.10 -5.53 -1.49
C GLU A 11 2.54 -5.35 -2.92
N SER A 12 2.67 -4.15 -3.48
CA SER A 12 2.16 -3.85 -4.82
C SER A 12 3.12 -2.91 -5.53
N TRP A 13 3.36 -3.15 -6.81
CA TRP A 13 4.27 -2.31 -7.58
C TRP A 13 3.82 -2.17 -9.02
N MET A 14 4.23 -1.06 -9.62
CA MET A 14 4.18 -0.84 -11.06
C MET A 14 5.60 -0.90 -11.62
N SER A 15 5.80 -1.70 -12.65
CA SER A 15 7.09 -1.79 -13.36
C SER A 15 6.92 -1.22 -14.75
N SER A 16 7.66 -0.14 -15.03
CA SER A 16 7.84 0.37 -16.39
C SER A 16 9.14 -0.19 -16.94
N ALA A 17 9.10 -0.78 -18.13
CA ALA A 17 10.25 -1.34 -18.81
C ALA A 17 10.32 -0.82 -20.25
N THR A 18 11.54 -0.53 -20.69
CA THR A 18 11.83 -0.18 -22.09
C THR A 18 12.54 -1.35 -22.74
N HIS A 19 11.99 -1.83 -23.85
CA HIS A 19 12.50 -2.97 -24.61
C HIS A 19 13.22 -2.46 -25.86
N TYR A 20 14.42 -2.98 -26.11
CA TYR A 20 15.21 -2.69 -27.30
C TYR A 20 15.37 -3.95 -28.13
N LYS A 21 15.04 -3.89 -29.42
CA LYS A 21 15.14 -5.02 -30.35
C LYS A 21 15.65 -4.54 -31.71
N GLY A 22 16.96 -4.69 -31.94
CA GLY A 22 17.59 -4.15 -33.14
C GLY A 22 17.46 -2.62 -33.17
N PHE A 23 16.78 -2.10 -34.19
CA PHE A 23 16.51 -0.66 -34.33
C PHE A 23 15.31 -0.18 -33.48
N ASP A 24 14.40 -1.08 -33.10
CA ASP A 24 13.11 -0.72 -32.49
C ASP A 24 13.20 -0.55 -30.97
N GLN A 25 12.41 0.40 -30.46
CA GLN A 25 12.16 0.60 -29.04
C GLN A 25 10.66 0.62 -28.75
N PHE A 26 10.23 -0.07 -27.70
CA PHE A 26 8.87 0.05 -27.18
C PHE A 26 8.83 -0.11 -25.65
N GLY A 27 7.81 0.48 -25.02
CA GLY A 27 7.61 0.41 -23.58
C GLY A 27 6.55 -0.62 -23.18
N SER A 28 6.66 -1.15 -21.96
CA SER A 28 5.59 -1.89 -21.29
C SER A 28 5.45 -1.42 -19.85
N VAL A 29 4.22 -1.29 -19.37
CA VAL A 29 3.92 -1.07 -17.95
C VAL A 29 3.16 -2.28 -17.44
N THR A 30 3.58 -2.82 -16.30
CA THR A 30 2.90 -3.94 -15.62
C THR A 30 2.59 -3.55 -14.19
N PHE A 31 1.50 -4.09 -13.66
CA PHE A 31 1.10 -3.93 -12.26
C PHE A 31 1.01 -5.31 -11.62
N HIS A 32 1.52 -5.42 -10.39
CA HIS A 32 1.60 -6.69 -9.67
C HIS A 32 1.12 -6.53 -8.22
N LEU A 33 0.52 -7.60 -7.71
CA LEU A 33 0.14 -7.76 -6.32
C LEU A 33 0.94 -8.93 -5.73
N GLY A 34 1.89 -8.65 -4.85
CA GLY A 34 2.72 -9.65 -4.17
C GLY A 34 1.97 -10.40 -3.07
N ALA A 35 0.98 -9.77 -2.46
CA ALA A 35 0.26 -10.33 -1.31
C ALA A 35 -0.87 -11.31 -1.66
N THR A 36 -1.21 -11.51 -2.93
CA THR A 36 -2.37 -12.35 -3.31
C THR A 36 -2.35 -13.75 -2.68
N PRO A 37 -1.22 -14.49 -2.59
CA PRO A 37 -1.18 -15.77 -1.89
C PRO A 37 -1.57 -15.67 -0.40
N LEU A 38 -1.09 -14.63 0.30
CA LEU A 38 -1.42 -14.39 1.71
C LEU A 38 -2.89 -14.03 1.89
N VAL A 39 -3.42 -13.14 1.06
CA VAL A 39 -4.84 -12.74 1.08
C VAL A 39 -5.74 -13.98 0.89
N ASN A 40 -5.39 -14.84 -0.07
CA ASN A 40 -6.13 -16.07 -0.33
C ASN A 40 -6.03 -17.06 0.84
N ALA A 41 -4.84 -17.22 1.44
CA ALA A 41 -4.64 -18.10 2.58
C ALA A 41 -5.44 -17.68 3.81
N LEU A 42 -5.68 -16.38 4.00
CA LEU A 42 -6.39 -15.84 5.17
C LEU A 42 -7.91 -15.70 4.98
N LYS A 43 -8.43 -15.88 3.76
CA LYS A 43 -9.85 -15.65 3.41
C LYS A 43 -10.84 -16.37 4.33
N ASP A 44 -10.56 -17.64 4.63
CA ASP A 44 -11.41 -18.52 5.46
C ASP A 44 -10.91 -18.64 6.90
N SER A 45 -9.93 -17.81 7.30
CA SER A 45 -9.40 -17.76 8.67
C SER A 45 -10.24 -16.86 9.59
N GLU A 46 -9.85 -16.81 10.86
CA GLU A 46 -10.40 -15.89 11.86
C GLU A 46 -10.02 -14.42 11.63
N PHE A 47 -9.08 -14.15 10.71
CA PHE A 47 -8.65 -12.80 10.36
C PHE A 47 -9.48 -12.24 9.20
N ASP A 48 -9.90 -10.99 9.36
CA ASP A 48 -10.47 -10.16 8.30
C ASP A 48 -9.37 -9.24 7.78
N LEU A 49 -8.67 -9.70 6.74
CA LEU A 49 -7.53 -8.99 6.17
C LEU A 49 -8.00 -7.98 5.12
N GLU A 50 -7.83 -6.70 5.43
CA GLU A 50 -7.95 -5.62 4.47
C GLU A 50 -6.59 -5.42 3.79
N TYR A 51 -6.56 -5.46 2.46
CA TYR A 51 -5.35 -5.27 1.68
C TYR A 51 -5.36 -3.90 0.97
N MET A 52 -4.44 -3.03 1.37
CA MET A 52 -4.23 -1.68 0.82
C MET A 52 -2.94 -1.64 -0.02
N PRO A 53 -3.04 -1.60 -1.36
CA PRO A 53 -1.89 -1.47 -2.23
C PRO A 53 -1.06 -0.22 -1.93
N ALA A 54 0.25 -0.28 -2.18
CA ALA A 54 1.21 0.79 -1.90
C ALA A 54 0.83 2.14 -2.53
N HIS A 55 0.27 2.14 -3.74
CA HIS A 55 -0.14 3.36 -4.45
C HIS A 55 -1.41 3.99 -3.84
N GLU A 56 -2.27 3.19 -3.20
CA GLU A 56 -3.44 3.70 -2.48
C GLU A 56 -3.09 4.19 -1.07
N ALA A 57 -2.12 3.55 -0.43
CA ALA A 57 -1.69 3.88 0.93
C ALA A 57 -1.23 5.34 1.08
N VAL A 58 -0.70 5.92 0.01
CA VAL A 58 -0.27 7.32 -0.02
C VAL A 58 -1.39 8.24 0.44
N GLU A 59 -2.62 8.05 -0.06
CA GLU A 59 -3.78 8.88 0.22
C GLU A 59 -4.69 8.27 1.30
N LYS A 60 -4.90 6.96 1.28
CA LYS A 60 -5.95 6.30 2.07
C LYS A 60 -5.51 5.84 3.45
N LEU A 61 -4.22 5.69 3.73
CA LEU A 61 -3.79 5.28 5.07
C LEU A 61 -4.20 6.36 6.08
N PRO A 62 -4.93 6.02 7.17
CA PRO A 62 -5.49 7.01 8.09
C PRO A 62 -4.46 7.97 8.70
N PHE A 63 -4.90 9.22 8.90
CA PHE A 63 -4.09 10.28 9.52
C PHE A 63 -4.27 10.42 11.03
N THR A 64 -5.12 9.58 11.63
CA THR A 64 -5.46 9.67 13.06
C THR A 64 -5.37 8.31 13.73
N MET A 65 -5.10 8.32 15.05
CA MET A 65 -5.02 7.09 15.82
C MET A 65 -6.36 6.38 15.93
N GLU A 66 -7.48 7.11 15.92
CA GLU A 66 -8.82 6.53 15.91
C GLU A 66 -9.04 5.72 14.62
N GLY A 67 -8.56 6.25 13.48
CA GLY A 67 -8.64 5.57 12.19
C GLY A 67 -7.76 4.33 12.11
N LEU A 68 -6.60 4.32 12.77
CA LEU A 68 -5.72 3.14 12.81
C LEU A 68 -6.20 2.09 13.83
N SER A 69 -6.80 2.53 14.95
CA SER A 69 -7.26 1.69 16.06
C SER A 69 -8.42 0.76 15.70
N GLN A 70 -9.04 0.93 14.53
CA GLN A 70 -10.04 -0.02 14.01
C GLN A 70 -9.41 -1.40 13.67
N TYR A 71 -8.11 -1.43 13.40
CA TYR A 71 -7.36 -2.66 13.11
C TYR A 71 -6.65 -3.15 14.37
N LYS A 72 -6.67 -4.46 14.59
CA LYS A 72 -5.93 -5.09 15.70
C LYS A 72 -4.44 -5.23 15.40
N ALA A 73 -4.09 -5.27 14.12
CA ALA A 73 -2.71 -5.24 13.64
C ALA A 73 -2.65 -4.52 12.29
N ILE A 74 -1.52 -3.85 12.06
CA ILE A 74 -1.19 -3.23 10.77
C ILE A 74 0.15 -3.81 10.33
N VAL A 75 0.18 -4.39 9.14
CA VAL A 75 1.36 -5.00 8.53
C VAL A 75 1.84 -4.06 7.42
N LEU A 76 3.05 -3.54 7.55
CA LEU A 76 3.72 -2.80 6.50
C LEU A 76 4.70 -3.75 5.82
N SER A 77 4.51 -4.03 4.54
CA SER A 77 5.39 -4.95 3.78
C SER A 77 5.64 -4.41 2.38
N ASP A 78 6.90 -4.46 1.94
CA ASP A 78 7.39 -3.91 0.66
C ASP A 78 6.82 -2.51 0.32
N ILE A 79 6.90 -1.60 1.31
CA ILE A 79 6.49 -0.21 1.18
C ILE A 79 7.48 0.70 1.89
N GLY A 80 7.91 1.76 1.20
CA GLY A 80 8.86 2.74 1.76
C GLY A 80 8.17 3.81 2.61
N ALA A 81 8.89 4.36 3.60
CA ALA A 81 8.41 5.44 4.46
C ALA A 81 7.92 6.67 3.68
N ASN A 82 8.52 6.96 2.51
CA ASN A 82 8.11 8.08 1.65
C ASN A 82 6.65 7.97 1.20
N SER A 83 6.12 6.78 0.93
CA SER A 83 4.70 6.60 0.61
C SER A 83 3.80 7.04 1.77
N LEU A 84 4.28 6.98 3.01
CA LEU A 84 3.52 7.35 4.20
C LEU A 84 3.70 8.83 4.58
N LEU A 85 4.82 9.45 4.18
CA LEU A 85 5.18 10.83 4.53
C LEU A 85 4.84 11.84 3.43
N LEU A 86 4.86 11.44 2.16
CA LEU A 86 4.69 12.31 1.00
C LEU A 86 3.29 12.13 0.40
N HIS A 87 2.26 12.53 1.14
CA HIS A 87 0.91 12.68 0.61
C HIS A 87 0.89 13.71 -0.54
N PRO A 88 0.01 13.62 -1.56
CA PRO A 88 -0.18 14.66 -2.58
C PRO A 88 -0.21 16.09 -2.03
N ASP A 89 -0.93 16.33 -0.92
CA ASP A 89 -0.92 17.64 -0.26
C ASP A 89 0.49 18.11 0.15
N VAL A 90 1.40 17.20 0.49
CA VAL A 90 2.79 17.51 0.85
C VAL A 90 3.64 17.77 -0.39
N TRP A 91 3.77 16.80 -1.29
CA TRP A 91 4.77 16.90 -2.37
C TRP A 91 4.28 17.65 -3.61
N LEU A 92 2.97 17.69 -3.88
CA LEU A 92 2.40 18.50 -4.97
C LEU A 92 2.02 19.91 -4.50
N LEU A 93 1.46 20.04 -3.29
CA LEU A 93 0.87 21.30 -2.82
C LEU A 93 1.68 22.01 -1.73
N GLY A 94 2.75 21.41 -1.23
CA GLY A 94 3.62 22.02 -0.21
C GLY A 94 2.95 22.24 1.15
N LYS A 95 1.86 21.53 1.44
CA LYS A 95 1.12 21.61 2.71
C LYS A 95 1.66 20.60 3.71
N THR A 96 1.47 20.89 4.99
CA THR A 96 1.74 19.91 6.05
C THR A 96 0.53 19.00 6.25
N VAL A 97 0.79 17.73 6.56
CA VAL A 97 -0.20 16.74 7.00
C VAL A 97 0.36 16.02 8.24
N PRO A 98 -0.48 15.36 9.07
CA PRO A 98 0.01 14.57 10.19
C PRO A 98 1.04 13.52 9.76
N ASN A 99 2.13 13.39 10.53
CA ASN A 99 3.12 12.34 10.30
C ASN A 99 2.58 11.00 10.81
N ARG A 100 2.09 10.16 9.89
CA ARG A 100 1.49 8.85 10.18
C ARG A 100 2.43 7.87 10.89
N LEU A 101 3.75 8.07 10.82
CA LEU A 101 4.75 7.24 11.52
C LEU A 101 4.95 7.62 13.00
N LYS A 102 4.32 8.70 13.46
CA LYS A 102 4.38 9.18 14.85
C LYS A 102 3.04 9.05 15.58
N LEU A 103 2.06 8.43 14.93
CA LEU A 103 0.74 8.16 15.52
C LEU A 103 0.85 7.02 16.54
#